data_AF-A0A9E5G1E4-F1
#
_entry.id   AF-A0A9E5G1E4-F1
#
_cell.length_a   1.000
_cell.length_b   1.000
_cell.length_c   1.000
_cell.angle_alpha   90.00
_cell.angle_beta   90.00
_cell.angle_gamma   90.00
#
_symmetry.space_group_name_H-M   'P 1'
#
loop_
_entity.id
_entity.type
_entity.pdbx_description
1 polymer ?
#
loop_
_entity_poly.entity_id
_entity_poly.type
_entity_poly.pdbx_seq_one_letter_code
_entity_poly.pdbx_strand_id
1 'polypeptide(L)'
;GRAVIETIEIKPKDAHAIEGALELMPETLFPWFELPWQHDIRGMVAALSEMESGAKVRTGGVTPEAHPSPLELARFLATCHHADVPFKATAGLHHPFRHRAETVGCDQFGFVNVFMGAALLHHGVVEQEELEMLLADTHGKHFEFTPTGVSWKARALTLGQLREARESFCTSFGSCSFDEPMNDLRSIHLLPPRAAKA
;
A
#
# COMPACT_ATOMS: atom_id res chain seq x y z
N GLY A 1 -11.06 -30.84 5.82
CA GLY A 1 -10.64 -29.55 5.26
C GLY A 1 -10.38 -28.62 6.41
N ARG A 2 -9.34 -27.81 6.38
CA ARG A 2 -9.10 -26.87 7.49
C ARG A 2 -8.54 -25.60 6.87
N ALA A 3 -9.40 -24.62 6.64
CA ALA A 3 -8.93 -23.26 6.40
C ALA A 3 -8.10 -22.85 7.63
N VAL A 4 -6.90 -22.33 7.40
CA VAL A 4 -6.03 -21.79 8.44
C VAL A 4 -6.15 -20.28 8.38
N ILE A 5 -6.36 -19.65 9.53
CA ILE A 5 -6.29 -18.19 9.64
C ILE A 5 -4.83 -17.86 9.89
N GLU A 6 -4.21 -17.12 8.97
CA GLU A 6 -2.79 -16.71 9.06
C GLU A 6 -2.65 -15.25 9.51
N THR A 7 -3.72 -14.46 9.41
CA THR A 7 -3.69 -13.04 9.69
C THR A 7 -5.02 -12.52 10.22
N ILE A 8 -4.96 -11.48 11.03
CA ILE A 8 -6.11 -10.77 11.60
C ILE A 8 -5.97 -9.26 11.38
N GLU A 9 -7.08 -8.56 11.22
CA GLU A 9 -7.10 -7.09 11.18
C GLU A 9 -7.75 -6.52 12.44
N ILE A 10 -7.09 -5.56 13.07
CA ILE A 10 -7.53 -4.92 14.31
C ILE A 10 -7.60 -3.42 14.09
N LYS A 11 -8.62 -2.75 14.62
CA LYS A 11 -8.73 -1.29 14.62
C LYS A 11 -8.45 -0.75 16.04
N PRO A 12 -7.19 -0.43 16.38
CA PRO A 12 -6.84 0.08 17.69
C PRO A 12 -7.31 1.52 17.90
N LYS A 13 -7.56 1.88 19.16
CA LYS A 13 -7.89 3.26 19.57
C LYS A 13 -6.65 4.14 19.78
N ASP A 14 -5.54 3.55 20.21
CA ASP A 14 -4.29 4.19 20.60
C ASP A 14 -3.15 3.15 20.63
N ALA A 15 -1.92 3.58 20.95
CA ALA A 15 -0.76 2.70 21.07
C ALA A 15 -0.91 1.63 22.17
N HIS A 16 -1.54 1.98 23.30
CA HIS A 16 -1.74 1.05 24.40
C HIS A 16 -2.67 -0.12 24.01
N ALA A 17 -3.67 0.14 23.17
CA ALA A 17 -4.52 -0.90 22.61
C ALA A 17 -3.77 -1.83 21.63
N ILE A 18 -2.70 -1.35 20.99
CA ILE A 18 -1.84 -2.18 20.14
C ILE A 18 -1.01 -3.12 21.03
N GLU A 19 -0.33 -2.58 22.04
CA GLU A 19 0.48 -3.34 23.00
C GLU A 19 -0.33 -4.47 23.64
N GLY A 20 -1.50 -4.14 24.21
CA GLY A 20 -2.36 -5.15 24.83
C GLY A 20 -2.92 -6.19 23.85
N ALA A 21 -3.06 -5.85 22.56
CA ALA A 21 -3.46 -6.82 21.55
C ALA A 21 -2.30 -7.75 21.15
N LEU A 22 -1.07 -7.22 21.07
CA LEU A 22 0.14 -7.99 20.78
C LEU A 22 0.46 -8.98 21.91
N GLU A 23 0.28 -8.60 23.18
CA GLU A 23 0.46 -9.49 24.33
C GLU A 23 -0.46 -10.73 24.30
N LEU A 24 -1.62 -10.61 23.66
CA LEU A 24 -2.61 -11.68 23.53
C LEU A 24 -2.51 -12.42 22.19
N MET A 25 -1.62 -11.99 21.28
CA MET A 25 -1.56 -12.51 19.93
C MET A 25 -0.87 -13.89 19.90
N PRO A 26 -1.50 -14.92 19.31
CA PRO A 26 -0.83 -16.18 19.04
C PRO A 26 0.30 -16.01 18.01
N GLU A 27 1.44 -16.67 18.21
CA GLU A 27 2.60 -16.65 17.29
C GLU A 27 2.27 -17.12 15.86
N THR A 28 1.15 -17.83 15.67
CA THR A 28 0.71 -18.32 14.35
C THR A 28 -0.08 -17.27 13.54
N LEU A 29 -0.34 -16.09 14.11
CA LEU A 29 -1.13 -15.05 13.47
C LEU A 29 -0.31 -13.78 13.29
N PHE A 30 -0.31 -13.26 12.07
CA PHE A 30 0.25 -11.93 11.78
C PHE A 30 -0.85 -10.86 11.89
N PRO A 31 -0.84 -9.97 12.89
CA PRO A 31 -1.83 -8.91 13.04
C PRO A 31 -1.51 -7.68 12.18
N TRP A 32 -2.55 -7.16 11.51
CA TRP A 32 -2.53 -5.85 10.86
C TRP A 32 -3.37 -4.85 11.65
N PHE A 33 -2.78 -3.72 12.01
CA PHE A 33 -3.45 -2.67 12.76
C PHE A 33 -3.88 -1.52 11.83
N GLU A 34 -5.19 -1.27 11.71
CA GLU A 34 -5.75 -0.17 10.94
C GLU A 34 -5.47 1.17 11.64
N LEU A 35 -4.51 1.94 11.14
CA LEU A 35 -4.11 3.22 11.75
C LEU A 35 -4.81 4.41 11.08
N PRO A 36 -5.26 5.41 11.87
CA PRO A 36 -6.01 6.56 11.36
C PRO A 36 -5.08 7.61 10.77
N TRP A 37 -4.93 7.64 9.44
CA TRP A 37 -4.09 8.63 8.74
C TRP A 37 -4.49 10.09 8.97
N GLN A 38 -5.70 10.35 9.48
CA GLN A 38 -6.20 11.68 9.86
C GLN A 38 -5.51 12.25 11.11
N HIS A 39 -4.80 11.42 11.86
CA HIS A 39 -4.20 11.77 13.14
C HIS A 39 -2.71 11.45 13.15
N ASP A 40 -2.01 11.92 14.20
CA ASP A 40 -0.62 11.54 14.42
C ASP A 40 -0.52 10.06 14.82
N ILE A 41 -0.02 9.24 13.90
CA ILE A 41 0.13 7.80 14.10
C ILE A 41 1.49 7.42 14.69
N ARG A 42 2.42 8.35 14.93
CA ARG A 42 3.81 8.02 15.31
C ARG A 42 3.90 7.13 16.55
N GLY A 43 3.09 7.41 17.57
CA GLY A 43 3.02 6.56 18.77
C GLY A 43 2.47 5.16 18.49
N MET A 44 1.50 5.04 17.59
CA MET A 44 0.93 3.74 17.19
C MET A 44 1.91 2.94 16.35
N VAL A 45 2.62 3.58 15.41
CA VAL A 45 3.66 2.96 14.60
C VAL A 45 4.83 2.53 15.47
N ALA A 46 5.24 3.34 16.45
CA ALA A 46 6.29 2.97 17.40
C ALA A 46 5.93 1.69 18.19
N ALA A 47 4.66 1.52 18.57
CA ALA A 47 4.19 0.29 19.24
C ALA A 47 4.19 -0.96 18.34
N LEU A 48 4.33 -0.81 17.01
CA LEU A 48 4.45 -1.91 16.06
C LEU A 48 5.90 -2.24 15.70
N SER A 49 6.84 -1.34 16.00
CA SER A 49 8.25 -1.50 15.65
C SER A 49 8.86 -2.69 16.39
N GLU A 50 9.71 -3.46 15.70
CA GLU A 50 10.33 -4.71 16.19
C GLU A 50 9.35 -5.84 16.53
N MET A 51 8.06 -5.68 16.27
CA MET A 51 7.03 -6.70 16.51
C MET A 51 6.71 -7.45 15.20
N GLU A 52 6.26 -8.71 15.29
CA GLU A 52 5.75 -9.48 14.15
C GLU A 52 4.34 -9.02 13.75
N SER A 53 4.22 -7.75 13.34
CA SER A 53 2.96 -7.08 13.03
C SER A 53 3.14 -6.03 11.94
N GLY A 54 2.04 -5.46 11.45
CA GLY A 54 2.12 -4.43 10.43
C GLY A 54 1.01 -3.40 10.49
N ALA A 55 1.25 -2.26 9.84
CA ALA A 55 0.29 -1.18 9.72
C ALA A 55 -0.66 -1.43 8.54
N LYS A 56 -1.93 -1.10 8.71
CA LYS A 56 -2.91 -1.09 7.63
C LYS A 56 -3.41 0.34 7.44
N VAL A 57 -3.37 0.82 6.21
CA VAL A 57 -3.99 2.09 5.81
C VAL A 57 -5.24 1.82 4.98
N ARG A 58 -6.30 2.59 5.22
CA ARG A 58 -7.45 2.68 4.31
C ARG A 58 -7.26 3.89 3.40
N THR A 59 -7.24 3.66 2.09
CA THR A 59 -7.07 4.69 1.07
C THR A 59 -8.40 5.12 0.43
N GLY A 60 -9.53 4.65 0.95
CA GLY A 60 -10.83 5.03 0.43
C GLY A 60 -12.04 4.56 1.24
N GLY A 61 -13.21 4.97 0.75
CA GLY A 61 -14.53 4.69 1.31
C GLY A 61 -15.64 5.19 0.39
N VAL A 62 -16.85 5.35 0.93
CA VAL A 62 -18.03 5.78 0.14
C VAL A 62 -18.20 7.30 0.06
N THR A 63 -17.38 8.06 0.77
CA THR A 63 -17.37 9.53 0.72
C THR A 63 -15.98 10.05 0.38
N PRO A 64 -15.86 11.28 -0.18
CA PRO A 64 -14.57 11.91 -0.44
C PRO A 64 -13.66 11.97 0.79
N GLU A 65 -14.21 12.25 1.97
CA GLU A 65 -13.46 12.43 3.23
C GLU A 65 -12.84 11.12 3.75
N ALA A 66 -13.28 9.98 3.23
CA ALA A 66 -12.68 8.67 3.53
C ALA A 66 -11.42 8.38 2.70
N HIS A 67 -11.01 9.30 1.81
CA HIS A 67 -9.82 9.17 0.99
C HIS A 67 -8.72 10.12 1.48
N PRO A 68 -7.52 9.63 1.81
CA PRO A 68 -6.41 10.51 2.16
C PRO A 68 -5.96 11.32 0.95
N SER A 69 -5.44 12.51 1.19
CA SER A 69 -4.65 13.27 0.23
C SER A 69 -3.30 12.55 -0.05
N PRO A 70 -2.62 12.86 -1.17
CA PRO A 70 -1.27 12.36 -1.44
C PRO A 70 -0.30 12.63 -0.29
N LEU A 71 -0.39 13.81 0.34
CA LEU A 71 0.44 14.19 1.47
C LEU A 71 0.17 13.33 2.72
N GLU A 72 -1.10 13.08 3.05
CA GLU A 72 -1.46 12.22 4.20
C GLU A 72 -0.98 10.79 4.00
N LEU A 73 -1.13 10.24 2.79
CA LEU A 73 -0.61 8.92 2.48
C LEU A 73 0.93 8.89 2.45
N ALA A 74 1.59 9.91 1.90
CA ALA A 74 3.06 10.01 1.91
C ALA A 74 3.60 10.04 3.35
N ARG A 75 2.99 10.83 4.24
CA ARG A 75 3.35 10.89 5.66
C ARG A 75 3.14 9.54 6.36
N PHE A 76 2.03 8.85 6.07
CA PHE A 76 1.77 7.51 6.60
C PHE A 76 2.89 6.54 6.22
N LEU A 77 3.23 6.48 4.92
CA LEU A 77 4.24 5.58 4.39
C LEU A 77 5.64 5.92 4.92
N ALA A 78 5.99 7.21 4.97
CA ALA A 78 7.24 7.68 5.55
C ALA A 78 7.35 7.31 7.03
N THR A 79 6.28 7.48 7.81
CA THR A 79 6.26 7.13 9.24
C THR A 79 6.49 5.62 9.43
N CYS A 80 5.83 4.78 8.63
CA CYS A 80 6.04 3.32 8.69
C CYS A 80 7.47 2.95 8.29
N HIS A 81 7.99 3.55 7.22
CA HIS A 81 9.36 3.31 6.75
C HIS A 81 10.42 3.66 7.81
N HIS A 82 10.28 4.81 8.47
CA HIS A 82 11.24 5.27 9.49
C HIS A 82 11.26 4.39 10.76
N ALA A 83 10.22 3.59 10.98
CA ALA A 83 10.09 2.71 12.13
C ALA A 83 10.26 1.22 11.77
N ASP A 84 10.66 0.92 10.52
CA ASP A 84 10.77 -0.43 9.97
C ASP A 84 9.49 -1.27 10.13
N VAL A 85 8.32 -0.61 10.01
CA VAL A 85 7.01 -1.26 10.10
C VAL A 85 6.47 -1.56 8.70
N PRO A 86 6.21 -2.83 8.35
CA PRO A 86 5.58 -3.16 7.09
C PRO A 86 4.15 -2.64 7.05
N PHE A 87 3.66 -2.33 5.85
CA PHE A 87 2.28 -1.90 5.66
C PHE A 87 1.53 -2.72 4.62
N LYS A 88 0.20 -2.62 4.70
CA LYS A 88 -0.73 -2.93 3.62
C LYS A 88 -1.71 -1.80 3.40
N ALA A 89 -2.19 -1.64 2.18
CA ALA A 89 -3.15 -0.60 1.81
C ALA A 89 -4.47 -1.19 1.32
N THR A 90 -5.60 -0.63 1.70
CA THR A 90 -6.92 -1.20 1.39
C THR A 90 -7.91 -0.12 1.00
N ALA A 91 -9.00 -0.52 0.33
CA ALA A 91 -10.09 0.34 -0.12
C ALA A 91 -9.70 1.37 -1.21
N GLY A 92 -10.30 1.24 -2.39
CA GLY A 92 -10.09 2.17 -3.50
C GLY A 92 -8.93 1.82 -4.45
N LEU A 93 -8.25 0.69 -4.24
CA LEU A 93 -7.08 0.25 -5.03
C LEU A 93 -7.46 -0.72 -6.17
N HIS A 94 -8.37 -0.28 -7.03
CA HIS A 94 -8.92 -1.08 -8.13
C HIS A 94 -8.13 -0.94 -9.44
N HIS A 95 -7.53 0.23 -9.64
CA HIS A 95 -6.87 0.63 -10.88
C HIS A 95 -5.37 0.81 -10.65
N PRO A 96 -4.52 0.60 -11.68
CA PRO A 96 -3.07 0.69 -11.53
C PRO A 96 -2.63 2.11 -11.20
N PHE A 97 -3.23 3.11 -11.85
CA PHE A 97 -2.84 4.52 -11.71
C PHE A 97 -3.89 5.36 -10.98
N ARG A 98 -3.44 6.46 -10.37
CA ARG A 98 -4.33 7.46 -9.76
C ARG A 98 -5.31 7.97 -10.80
N HIS A 99 -6.58 8.02 -10.45
CA HIS A 99 -7.66 8.42 -11.36
C HIS A 99 -8.81 9.08 -10.60
N ARG A 100 -9.67 9.79 -11.34
CA ARG A 100 -10.92 10.35 -10.82
C ARG A 100 -11.97 9.24 -10.71
N ALA A 101 -12.47 8.97 -9.52
CA ALA A 101 -13.59 8.06 -9.31
C ALA A 101 -14.92 8.83 -9.29
N GLU A 102 -15.67 8.78 -10.39
CA GLU A 102 -16.95 9.49 -10.50
C GLU A 102 -17.99 9.02 -9.48
N THR A 103 -17.94 7.74 -9.09
CA THR A 103 -18.86 7.11 -8.13
C THR A 103 -18.81 7.72 -6.74
N VAL A 104 -17.65 8.25 -6.33
CA VAL A 104 -17.45 8.88 -5.02
C VAL A 104 -17.19 10.39 -5.14
N GLY A 105 -16.83 10.87 -6.33
CA GLY A 105 -16.58 12.29 -6.58
C GLY A 105 -15.22 12.78 -6.07
N CYS A 106 -14.23 11.89 -5.96
CA CYS A 106 -12.87 12.21 -5.55
C CYS A 106 -11.83 11.42 -6.37
N ASP A 107 -10.56 11.76 -6.23
CA ASP A 107 -9.49 10.97 -6.83
C ASP A 107 -9.14 9.77 -5.94
N GLN A 108 -8.93 8.62 -6.55
CA GLN A 108 -8.48 7.39 -5.89
C GLN A 108 -7.04 7.07 -6.28
N PHE A 109 -6.29 6.49 -5.34
CA PHE A 109 -4.92 6.05 -5.61
C PHE A 109 -4.91 4.84 -6.52
N GLY A 110 -3.88 4.77 -7.37
CA GLY A 110 -3.55 3.56 -8.09
C GLY A 110 -2.67 2.63 -7.26
N PHE A 111 -2.88 1.31 -7.35
CA PHE A 111 -2.03 0.36 -6.62
C PHE A 111 -0.57 0.39 -7.10
N VAL A 112 -0.31 0.75 -8.37
CA VAL A 112 1.05 0.97 -8.89
C VAL A 112 1.67 2.21 -8.26
N ASN A 113 0.94 3.33 -8.16
CA ASN A 113 1.43 4.53 -7.49
C ASN A 113 1.87 4.19 -6.05
N VAL A 114 1.01 3.52 -5.28
CA VAL A 114 1.29 3.21 -3.88
C VAL A 114 2.50 2.28 -3.75
N PHE A 115 2.56 1.19 -4.51
CA PHE A 115 3.61 0.19 -4.35
C PHE A 115 4.95 0.63 -4.93
N MET A 116 4.97 1.28 -6.09
CA MET A 116 6.22 1.84 -6.63
C MET A 116 6.73 2.99 -5.77
N GLY A 117 5.84 3.86 -5.28
CA GLY A 117 6.21 4.94 -4.36
C GLY A 117 6.80 4.40 -3.06
N ALA A 118 6.14 3.43 -2.43
CA ALA A 118 6.64 2.79 -1.23
C ALA A 118 7.99 2.07 -1.43
N ALA A 119 8.18 1.38 -2.57
CA ALA A 119 9.44 0.72 -2.87
C ALA A 119 10.57 1.73 -3.12
N LEU A 120 10.29 2.83 -3.80
CA LEU A 120 11.28 3.90 -4.01
C LEU A 120 11.67 4.56 -2.70
N LEU A 121 10.69 4.81 -1.82
CA LEU A 121 10.91 5.33 -0.47
C LEU A 121 11.79 4.38 0.34
N HIS A 122 11.45 3.09 0.36
CA HIS A 122 12.18 2.06 1.12
C HIS A 122 13.66 1.96 0.75
N HIS A 123 13.99 2.19 -0.52
CA HIS A 123 15.36 2.18 -1.04
C HIS A 123 16.06 3.55 -0.99
N GLY A 124 15.46 4.55 -0.35
CA GLY A 124 16.02 5.91 -0.26
C GLY A 124 16.18 6.62 -1.61
N VAL A 125 15.41 6.19 -2.64
CA VAL A 125 15.45 6.79 -3.98
C VAL A 125 14.59 8.05 -4.04
N VAL A 126 13.57 8.14 -3.20
CA VAL A 126 12.69 9.31 -3.04
C VAL A 126 12.47 9.59 -1.56
N GLU A 127 12.39 10.88 -1.23
CA GLU A 127 11.96 11.35 0.09
C GLU A 127 10.45 11.61 0.11
N GLN A 128 9.91 12.00 1.27
CA GLN A 128 8.46 12.20 1.45
C GLN A 128 7.85 13.17 0.41
N GLU A 129 8.54 14.26 0.07
CA GLU A 129 8.06 15.24 -0.91
C GLU A 129 7.95 14.64 -2.32
N GLU A 130 8.91 13.80 -2.72
CA GLU A 130 8.88 13.12 -4.01
C GLU A 130 7.85 11.99 -4.03
N LEU A 131 7.66 11.30 -2.91
CA LEU A 131 6.60 10.31 -2.74
C LEU A 131 5.22 10.95 -2.90
N GLU A 132 4.98 12.12 -2.30
CA GLU A 132 3.73 12.86 -2.48
C GLU A 132 3.46 13.15 -3.97
N MET A 133 4.47 13.63 -4.69
CA MET A 133 4.36 13.91 -6.13
C MET A 133 4.04 12.65 -6.96
N LEU A 134 4.65 11.50 -6.61
CA LEU A 134 4.38 10.23 -7.27
C LEU A 134 2.96 9.73 -6.98
N LEU A 135 2.53 9.84 -5.73
CA LEU A 135 1.18 9.46 -5.28
C LEU A 135 0.08 10.33 -5.89
N ALA A 136 0.41 11.56 -6.28
CA ALA A 136 -0.45 12.49 -7.00
C ALA A 136 -0.46 12.28 -8.53
N ASP A 137 0.47 11.48 -9.07
CA ASP A 137 0.64 11.35 -10.51
C ASP A 137 -0.45 10.50 -11.18
N THR A 138 -1.23 11.13 -12.05
CA THR A 138 -2.30 10.50 -12.83
C THR A 138 -1.82 10.03 -14.21
N HIS A 139 -0.58 10.31 -14.60
CA HIS A 139 -0.07 10.00 -15.94
C HIS A 139 0.69 8.68 -15.95
N GLY A 140 0.01 7.60 -16.37
CA GLY A 140 0.61 6.26 -16.47
C GLY A 140 1.92 6.20 -17.27
N LYS A 141 2.11 7.10 -18.25
CA LYS A 141 3.35 7.21 -19.05
C LYS A 141 4.60 7.60 -18.24
N HIS A 142 4.45 8.13 -17.03
CA HIS A 142 5.58 8.42 -16.15
C HIS A 142 6.09 7.17 -15.44
N PHE A 143 5.33 6.07 -15.48
CA PHE A 143 5.67 4.78 -14.89
C PHE A 143 6.13 3.85 -16.00
N GLU A 144 7.42 3.52 -16.02
CA GLU A 144 7.99 2.63 -17.02
C GLU A 144 8.37 1.29 -16.39
N PHE A 145 8.18 0.23 -17.17
CA PHE A 145 8.42 -1.14 -16.76
C PHE A 145 9.30 -1.81 -17.79
N THR A 146 10.39 -2.41 -17.32
CA THR A 146 11.36 -3.11 -18.16
C THR A 146 11.62 -4.50 -17.60
N PRO A 147 12.24 -5.41 -18.37
CA PRO A 147 12.62 -6.72 -17.86
C PRO A 147 13.60 -6.70 -16.69
N THR A 148 14.25 -5.56 -16.39
CA THR A 148 15.30 -5.44 -15.37
C THR A 148 14.92 -4.50 -14.22
N GLY A 149 13.82 -3.76 -14.33
CA GLY A 149 13.41 -2.82 -13.30
C GLY A 149 12.19 -1.99 -13.66
N VAL A 150 11.88 -1.05 -12.77
CA VAL A 150 10.78 -0.10 -12.91
C VAL A 150 11.28 1.31 -12.65
N SER A 151 10.63 2.31 -13.24
CA SER A 151 10.93 3.71 -12.94
C SER A 151 9.67 4.56 -12.86
N TRP A 152 9.76 5.60 -12.04
CA TRP A 152 8.88 6.75 -12.10
C TRP A 152 9.71 7.97 -12.48
N LYS A 153 9.50 8.51 -13.68
CA LYS A 153 10.35 9.57 -14.27
C LYS A 153 11.84 9.16 -14.20
N ALA A 154 12.68 9.96 -13.56
CA ALA A 154 14.11 9.70 -13.39
C ALA A 154 14.47 8.83 -12.16
N ARG A 155 13.48 8.33 -11.42
CA ARG A 155 13.67 7.52 -10.21
C ARG A 155 13.45 6.05 -10.56
N ALA A 156 14.46 5.21 -10.36
CA ALA A 156 14.45 3.84 -10.85
C ALA A 156 14.79 2.84 -9.74
N LEU A 157 14.22 1.64 -9.86
CA LEU A 157 14.54 0.46 -9.06
C LEU A 157 14.85 -0.71 -9.97
N THR A 158 15.81 -1.53 -9.55
CA THR A 158 16.00 -2.86 -10.13
C THR A 158 14.87 -3.81 -9.70
N LEU A 159 14.68 -4.91 -10.43
CA LEU A 159 13.75 -5.97 -10.01
C LEU A 159 14.11 -6.56 -8.63
N GLY A 160 15.40 -6.60 -8.27
CA GLY A 160 15.83 -7.07 -6.95
C GLY A 160 15.29 -6.19 -5.84
N GLN A 161 15.50 -4.88 -5.95
CA GLN A 161 15.00 -3.89 -4.99
C GLN A 161 13.47 -3.90 -4.88
N LEU A 162 12.77 -4.04 -6.01
CA LEU A 162 11.31 -4.12 -6.01
C LEU A 162 10.81 -5.40 -5.30
N ARG A 163 11.50 -6.54 -5.46
CA ARG A 163 11.15 -7.78 -4.75
C ARG A 163 11.38 -7.64 -3.26
N GLU A 164 12.54 -7.13 -2.87
CA GLU A 164 12.88 -6.89 -1.47
C GLU A 164 11.83 -6.02 -0.78
N ALA A 165 11.50 -4.85 -1.36
CA ALA A 165 10.49 -3.95 -0.79
C ALA A 165 9.11 -4.62 -0.64
N ARG A 166 8.73 -5.52 -1.56
CA ARG A 166 7.47 -6.28 -1.48
C ARG A 166 7.47 -7.34 -0.38
N GLU A 167 8.63 -7.86 -0.03
CA GLU A 167 8.80 -8.88 1.01
C GLU A 167 8.91 -8.25 2.40
N SER A 168 9.54 -7.08 2.52
CA SER A 168 9.86 -6.44 3.81
C SER A 168 8.97 -5.26 4.20
N PHE A 169 8.39 -4.53 3.24
CA PHE A 169 7.76 -3.24 3.53
C PHE A 169 6.35 -3.07 2.95
N CYS A 170 6.18 -3.14 1.63
CA CYS A 170 4.89 -2.99 0.95
C CYS A 170 4.30 -4.36 0.59
N THR A 171 3.62 -4.99 1.54
CA THR A 171 3.31 -6.43 1.47
C THR A 171 2.10 -6.77 0.60
N SER A 172 1.00 -6.03 0.75
CA SER A 172 -0.27 -6.38 0.13
C SER A 172 -1.21 -5.19 -0.03
N PHE A 173 -2.15 -5.32 -0.97
CA PHE A 173 -3.27 -4.40 -1.06
C PHE A 173 -4.60 -5.12 -1.21
N GLY A 174 -5.69 -4.45 -0.81
CA GLY A 174 -7.04 -4.95 -0.92
C GLY A 174 -7.83 -4.31 -2.06
N SER A 175 -8.43 -5.15 -2.91
CA SER A 175 -9.43 -4.77 -3.91
C SER A 175 -10.69 -5.62 -3.72
N CYS A 176 -11.88 -5.02 -3.90
CA CYS A 176 -13.15 -5.75 -3.84
C CYS A 176 -13.40 -6.62 -5.07
N SER A 177 -12.60 -6.45 -6.13
CA SER A 177 -12.65 -7.22 -7.36
C SER A 177 -11.28 -7.81 -7.66
N PHE A 178 -11.26 -9.11 -7.95
CA PHE A 178 -10.06 -9.74 -8.49
C PHE A 178 -9.87 -9.43 -9.97
N ASP A 179 -10.96 -9.32 -10.73
CA ASP A 179 -10.91 -9.15 -12.19
C ASP A 179 -10.48 -7.73 -12.59
N GLU A 180 -10.88 -6.70 -11.86
CA GLU A 180 -10.58 -5.29 -12.20
C GLU A 180 -9.08 -4.99 -12.25
N PRO A 181 -8.27 -5.16 -11.18
CA PRO A 181 -6.82 -4.94 -11.25
C PRO A 181 -6.14 -5.78 -12.35
N MET A 182 -6.60 -7.03 -12.52
CA MET A 182 -6.02 -7.95 -13.49
C MET A 182 -6.31 -7.53 -14.93
N ASN A 183 -7.51 -7.03 -15.22
CA ASN A 183 -7.90 -6.56 -16.55
C ASN A 183 -7.18 -5.27 -16.90
N ASP A 184 -7.03 -4.36 -15.94
CA ASP A 184 -6.31 -3.11 -16.16
C ASP A 184 -4.82 -3.34 -16.41
N LEU A 185 -4.18 -4.23 -15.65
CA LEU A 185 -2.79 -4.60 -15.93
C LEU A 185 -2.59 -5.20 -17.33
N ARG A 186 -3.60 -5.90 -17.87
CA ARG A 186 -3.57 -6.39 -19.25
C ARG A 186 -3.75 -5.27 -20.26
N SER A 187 -4.62 -4.30 -19.98
CA SER A 187 -4.88 -3.16 -20.88
C SER A 187 -3.65 -2.27 -21.05
N ILE A 188 -2.76 -2.24 -20.05
CA ILE A 188 -1.45 -1.57 -20.11
C ILE A 188 -0.28 -2.52 -20.41
N HIS A 189 -0.56 -3.74 -20.87
CA HIS A 189 0.43 -4.74 -21.31
C HIS A 189 1.46 -5.20 -20.25
N LEU A 190 1.16 -5.05 -18.97
CA LEU A 190 1.97 -5.60 -17.87
C LEU A 190 1.63 -7.06 -17.56
N LEU A 191 0.47 -7.52 -17.99
CA LEU A 191 0.10 -8.94 -17.94
C LEU A 191 -0.25 -9.45 -19.34
N PRO A 192 0.00 -10.75 -19.62
CA PRO A 192 -0.43 -11.34 -20.86
C PRO A 192 -1.97 -11.34 -20.97
N PRO A 193 -2.51 -11.27 -22.21
CA PRO A 193 -3.94 -11.40 -22.43
C PRO A 193 -4.46 -12.71 -21.83
N ARG A 194 -5.72 -12.70 -21.38
CA ARG A 194 -6.35 -13.90 -20.80
C ARG A 194 -6.35 -15.00 -21.86
N ALA A 195 -5.81 -16.17 -21.53
CA ALA A 195 -5.92 -17.34 -22.40
C ALA A 195 -7.39 -17.60 -22.72
N ALA A 196 -7.71 -17.83 -24.00
CA ALA A 196 -9.05 -18.23 -24.39
C ALA A 196 -9.45 -19.48 -23.60
N LYS A 197 -10.64 -19.50 -23.01
CA LYS A 197 -11.18 -20.74 -22.43
C LYS A 197 -11.31 -21.74 -23.58
N ALA A 198 -10.63 -22.88 -23.47
CA ALA A 198 -10.80 -24.02 -24.36
C ALA A 198 -12.21 -24.60 -24.22
#